data_AF-A0A9R1USQ0-F1
#
_entry.id   AF-A0A9R1USQ0-F1
#
_cell.length_a   1.000
_cell.length_b   1.000
_cell.length_c   1.000
_cell.angle_alpha   90.00
_cell.angle_beta   90.00
_cell.angle_gamma   90.00
#
_symmetry.space_group_name_H-M   'P 1'
#
loop_
_entity.id
_entity.type
_entity.pdbx_description
1 polymer ?
#
loop_
_entity_poly.entity_id
_entity_poly.type
_entity_poly.pdbx_seq_one_letter_code
_entity_poly.pdbx_strand_id
1 'polypeptide(L)'
;MAGGSKDGGLKELVAQGTDVPFQCRRLTETNYTTWYIMIETVLRAYEHWDAINKDTVGEKKKYTTKGIIFQTLPENVLLQVSKHKNAEYVLESIKVWRVFGIPFENDILDFWLFQKS
;
A
#
# COMPACT_ATOMS: atom_id res chain seq x y z
N MET A 1 -19.24 42.50 31.55
CA MET A 1 -18.20 41.64 32.15
C MET A 1 -18.72 40.21 32.16
N ALA A 2 -17.88 39.27 31.70
CA ALA A 2 -18.03 37.80 31.71
C ALA A 2 -19.31 37.21 31.06
N GLY A 3 -19.28 36.46 29.95
CA GLY A 3 -18.26 35.52 29.48
C GLY A 3 -18.59 34.11 29.99
N GLY A 4 -19.01 33.19 29.11
CA GLY A 4 -19.19 31.79 29.48
C GLY A 4 -19.98 30.93 28.48
N SER A 5 -19.43 30.73 27.28
CA SER A 5 -19.81 29.63 26.37
C SER A 5 -19.12 28.34 26.80
N LYS A 6 -19.87 27.26 27.03
CA LYS A 6 -19.49 25.82 27.10
C LYS A 6 -20.81 25.05 26.93
N ASP A 7 -20.99 23.95 26.23
CA ASP A 7 -20.13 22.88 25.76
C ASP A 7 -21.03 22.13 24.74
N GLY A 8 -20.60 21.86 23.51
CA GLY A 8 -19.68 20.75 23.29
C GLY A 8 -20.34 19.38 23.36
N GLY A 9 -21.61 19.23 22.95
CA GLY A 9 -22.26 17.92 22.75
C GLY A 9 -21.56 17.13 21.63
N LEU A 10 -20.43 16.50 21.96
CA LEU A 10 -19.69 15.59 21.11
C LEU A 10 -20.60 14.44 20.70
N LYS A 11 -20.89 14.45 19.41
CA LYS A 11 -21.61 13.44 18.66
C LYS A 11 -20.86 12.13 18.86
N GLU A 12 -21.54 11.19 19.50
CA GLU A 12 -21.44 9.75 19.26
C GLU A 12 -20.04 9.28 18.80
N LEU A 13 -19.21 8.92 19.78
CA LEU A 13 -18.06 8.06 19.54
C LEU A 13 -18.62 6.73 19.03
N VAL A 14 -18.77 6.63 17.71
CA VAL A 14 -18.89 5.35 17.01
C VAL A 14 -17.68 4.54 17.47
N ALA A 15 -17.95 3.58 18.36
CA ALA A 15 -17.00 2.55 18.71
C ALA A 15 -16.64 1.85 17.41
N GLN A 16 -15.51 2.23 16.82
CA GLN A 16 -14.90 1.45 15.77
C GLN A 16 -14.61 0.10 16.42
N GLY A 17 -15.42 -0.90 16.04
CA GLY A 17 -15.23 -2.27 16.46
C GLY A 17 -13.75 -2.59 16.30
N THR A 18 -13.18 -3.29 17.30
CA THR A 18 -11.77 -3.66 17.34
C THR A 18 -11.33 -4.20 15.98
N ASP A 19 -10.75 -3.32 15.15
CA ASP A 19 -10.27 -3.62 13.82
C ASP A 19 -9.00 -4.41 14.06
N VAL A 20 -9.13 -5.74 14.14
CA VAL A 20 -7.96 -6.60 14.18
C VAL A 20 -7.25 -6.32 12.86
N PRO A 21 -6.09 -5.63 12.87
CA PRO A 21 -5.46 -5.22 11.63
C PRO A 21 -5.18 -6.49 10.85
N PHE A 22 -5.71 -6.54 9.62
CA PHE A 22 -5.62 -7.72 8.79
C PHE A 22 -4.14 -8.14 8.69
N GLN A 23 -3.79 -9.29 9.26
CA GLN A 23 -2.42 -9.78 9.26
C GLN A 23 -2.09 -10.29 7.86
N CYS A 24 -1.64 -9.39 7.00
CA CYS A 24 -1.11 -9.77 5.71
C CYS A 24 0.22 -10.51 5.91
N ARG A 25 0.30 -11.73 5.37
CA ARG A 25 1.52 -12.55 5.44
C ARG A 25 2.69 -11.80 4.78
N ARG A 26 3.89 -11.89 5.37
CA ARG A 26 5.09 -11.31 4.74
C ARG A 26 5.40 -11.97 3.40
N LEU A 27 5.84 -11.15 2.44
CA LEU A 27 6.40 -11.60 1.17
C LEU A 27 7.70 -12.36 1.42
N THR A 28 7.81 -13.54 0.81
CA THR A 28 8.98 -14.41 0.84
C THR A 28 9.40 -14.74 -0.59
N GLU A 29 10.46 -15.53 -0.76
CA GLU A 29 10.97 -15.93 -2.07
C GLU A 29 10.00 -16.83 -2.86
N THR A 30 9.18 -17.62 -2.18
CA THR A 30 8.38 -18.70 -2.81
C THR A 30 6.88 -18.47 -2.77
N ASN A 31 6.40 -17.38 -2.17
CA ASN A 31 4.97 -17.16 -1.92
C ASN A 31 4.35 -16.00 -2.71
N TYR A 32 4.99 -15.50 -3.78
CA TYR A 32 4.53 -14.32 -4.52
C TYR A 32 3.05 -14.41 -4.92
N THR A 33 2.61 -15.51 -5.54
CA THR A 33 1.22 -15.67 -6.00
C THR A 33 0.23 -15.59 -4.84
N THR A 34 0.49 -16.32 -3.75
CA THR A 34 -0.37 -16.29 -2.56
C THR A 34 -0.37 -14.92 -1.90
N TRP A 35 0.79 -14.27 -1.81
CA TRP A 35 0.93 -12.93 -1.28
C TRP A 35 0.13 -11.90 -2.09
N TYR A 36 0.23 -11.96 -3.43
CA TYR A 36 -0.49 -11.06 -4.32
C TYR A 36 -2.01 -11.21 -4.17
N ILE A 37 -2.53 -12.45 -4.16
CA ILE A 37 -3.96 -12.74 -3.95
C ILE A 37 -4.45 -12.14 -2.62
N MET A 38 -3.64 -12.26 -1.56
CA MET A 38 -3.99 -11.70 -0.24
C MET A 38 -4.00 -10.18 -0.24
N ILE A 39 -2.99 -9.52 -0.84
CA ILE A 39 -2.95 -8.06 -0.99
C ILE A 39 -4.16 -7.57 -1.79
N GLU A 40 -4.45 -8.21 -2.92
CA GLU A 40 -5.60 -7.87 -3.75
C GLU A 40 -6.91 -7.98 -2.96
N THR A 41 -7.10 -9.10 -2.25
CA THR A 41 -8.31 -9.34 -1.43
C THR A 41 -8.48 -8.27 -0.36
N VAL A 42 -7.41 -7.94 0.36
CA VAL A 42 -7.42 -6.93 1.43
C VAL A 42 -7.72 -5.55 0.88
N LEU A 43 -7.05 -5.14 -0.20
CA LEU A 43 -7.30 -3.84 -0.81
C LEU A 43 -8.71 -3.74 -1.40
N ARG A 44 -9.28 -4.83 -1.92
CA ARG A 44 -10.68 -4.87 -2.35
C ARG A 44 -11.64 -4.74 -1.16
N ALA A 45 -11.36 -5.41 -0.03
CA ALA A 45 -12.17 -5.30 1.18
C ALA A 45 -12.20 -3.89 1.77
N TYR A 46 -11.09 -3.15 1.68
CA TYR A 46 -11.03 -1.74 2.06
C TYR A 46 -11.56 -0.79 0.96
N GLU A 47 -11.98 -1.27 -0.20
CA GLU A 47 -12.30 -0.47 -1.39
C GLU A 47 -11.11 0.39 -1.90
N HIS A 48 -9.89 -0.01 -1.56
CA HIS A 48 -8.63 0.68 -1.90
C HIS A 48 -7.96 0.19 -3.18
N TRP A 49 -8.42 -0.92 -3.77
CA TRP A 49 -7.85 -1.48 -5.01
C TRP A 49 -7.71 -0.44 -6.15
N ASP A 50 -8.70 0.43 -6.32
CA ASP A 50 -8.69 1.50 -7.31
C ASP A 50 -7.52 2.49 -7.16
N ALA A 51 -6.97 2.63 -5.96
CA ALA A 51 -5.83 3.51 -5.69
C ALA A 51 -4.51 2.98 -6.25
N ILE A 52 -4.46 1.72 -6.66
CA ILE A 52 -3.35 1.19 -7.46
C ILE A 52 -3.42 1.79 -8.86
N ASN A 53 -4.58 1.70 -9.51
CA ASN A 53 -4.71 2.00 -10.94
C ASN A 53 -4.98 3.47 -11.26
N LYS A 54 -5.36 4.30 -10.27
CA LYS A 54 -5.80 5.67 -10.48
C LYS A 54 -4.92 6.65 -9.71
N ASP A 55 -4.34 7.61 -10.40
CA ASP A 55 -3.61 8.72 -9.78
C ASP A 55 -4.52 9.80 -9.17
N THR A 56 -5.83 9.74 -9.43
CA THR A 56 -6.82 10.75 -9.01
C THR A 56 -7.47 10.48 -7.65
N VAL A 57 -7.06 9.41 -6.95
CA VAL A 57 -7.56 9.13 -5.59
C VAL A 57 -6.97 10.11 -4.57
N GLY A 58 -7.75 10.42 -3.52
CA GLY A 58 -7.29 11.28 -2.43
C GLY A 58 -6.03 10.74 -1.75
N GLU A 59 -5.16 11.64 -1.29
CA GLU A 59 -3.84 11.30 -0.73
C GLU A 59 -3.92 10.28 0.42
N LYS A 60 -4.92 10.41 1.31
CA LYS A 60 -5.15 9.46 2.40
C LYS A 60 -5.26 8.02 1.86
N LYS A 61 -6.14 7.79 0.89
CA LYS A 61 -6.40 6.47 0.29
C LYS A 61 -5.15 5.91 -0.38
N LYS A 62 -4.39 6.78 -1.08
CA LYS A 62 -3.13 6.43 -1.72
C LYS A 62 -2.07 5.97 -0.71
N TYR A 63 -1.83 6.75 0.34
CA TYR A 63 -0.83 6.41 1.36
C TYR A 63 -1.26 5.22 2.22
N THR A 64 -2.55 5.07 2.52
CA THR A 64 -3.08 3.86 3.19
C THR A 64 -2.83 2.61 2.34
N THR A 65 -3.09 2.67 1.04
CA THR A 65 -2.82 1.55 0.10
C THR A 65 -1.34 1.16 0.11
N LYS A 66 -0.43 2.15 0.01
CA LYS A 66 1.01 1.91 0.12
C LYS A 66 1.38 1.30 1.47
N GLY A 67 0.83 1.81 2.57
CA GLY A 67 1.06 1.30 3.92
C GLY A 67 0.68 -0.17 4.07
N ILE A 68 -0.49 -0.57 3.54
CA ILE A 68 -0.97 -1.96 3.55
C ILE A 68 -0.02 -2.89 2.80
N ILE A 69 0.55 -2.44 1.67
CA ILE A 69 1.53 -3.23 0.91
C ILE A 69 2.84 -3.28 1.69
N PHE A 70 3.34 -2.14 2.16
CA PHE A 70 4.65 -1.99 2.79
C PHE A 70 4.81 -2.81 4.08
N GLN A 71 3.77 -2.94 4.90
CA GLN A 71 3.81 -3.78 6.11
C GLN A 71 4.10 -5.27 5.80
N THR A 72 3.87 -5.71 4.57
CA THR A 72 4.09 -7.10 4.15
C THR A 72 5.47 -7.34 3.56
N LEU A 73 6.24 -6.28 3.29
CA LEU A 73 7.50 -6.40 2.61
C LEU A 73 8.64 -6.64 3.61
N PRO A 74 9.63 -7.47 3.25
CA PRO A 74 10.94 -7.43 3.89
C PRO A 74 11.59 -6.04 3.73
N GLU A 75 12.43 -5.65 4.68
CA GLU A 75 13.00 -4.31 4.76
C GLU A 75 13.80 -3.93 3.50
N ASN A 76 14.63 -4.82 2.99
CA ASN A 76 15.42 -4.60 1.77
C ASN A 76 14.54 -4.26 0.56
N VAL A 77 13.40 -4.96 0.44
CA VAL A 77 12.43 -4.75 -0.64
C VAL A 77 11.72 -3.42 -0.48
N LEU A 78 11.27 -3.13 0.75
CA LEU A 78 10.60 -1.88 1.09
C LEU A 78 11.47 -0.67 0.73
N LEU A 79 12.76 -0.69 1.09
CA LEU A 79 13.69 0.39 0.80
C LEU A 79 13.78 0.68 -0.70
N GLN A 80 13.82 -0.36 -1.53
CA GLN A 80 13.94 -0.24 -2.98
C GLN A 80 12.66 0.32 -3.63
N VAL A 81 11.49 -0.19 -3.22
CA VAL A 81 10.20 0.21 -3.82
C VAL A 81 9.59 1.47 -3.20
N SER A 82 10.09 1.95 -2.06
CA SER A 82 9.57 3.12 -1.34
C SER A 82 9.53 4.40 -2.21
N LYS A 83 10.49 4.51 -3.14
CA LYS A 83 10.68 5.61 -4.09
C LYS A 83 9.53 5.77 -5.09
N HIS A 84 8.75 4.71 -5.32
CA HIS A 84 7.65 4.76 -6.29
C HIS A 84 6.50 5.64 -5.78
N LYS A 85 6.03 6.55 -6.65
CA LYS A 85 4.95 7.49 -6.34
C LYS A 85 3.59 6.80 -6.20
N ASN A 86 3.34 5.73 -6.95
CA ASN A 86 2.08 4.98 -6.98
C ASN A 86 2.31 3.52 -6.51
N ALA A 87 1.30 2.92 -5.88
CA ALA A 87 1.25 1.52 -5.47
C ALA A 87 1.30 0.53 -6.66
N GLU A 88 0.84 0.90 -7.85
CA GLU A 88 0.99 0.07 -9.06
C GLU A 88 2.46 -0.23 -9.36
N TYR A 89 3.29 0.81 -9.44
CA TYR A 89 4.73 0.64 -9.65
C TYR A 89 5.40 -0.16 -8.53
N VAL A 90 4.88 -0.11 -7.30
CA VAL A 90 5.36 -0.97 -6.21
C VAL A 90 5.07 -2.44 -6.51
N LEU A 91 3.82 -2.78 -6.86
CA LEU A 91 3.41 -4.16 -7.13
C LEU A 91 4.11 -4.74 -8.35
N GLU A 92 4.25 -3.96 -9.41
CA GLU A 92 4.93 -4.38 -10.64
C GLU A 92 6.44 -4.54 -10.43
N SER A 93 7.12 -3.67 -9.69
CA SER A 93 8.53 -3.87 -9.33
C SER A 93 8.74 -5.16 -8.51
N ILE A 94 7.83 -5.48 -7.59
CA ILE A 94 7.87 -6.73 -6.82
C ILE A 94 7.64 -7.94 -7.74
N LYS A 95 6.69 -7.84 -8.68
CA LYS A 95 6.43 -8.88 -9.68
C LYS A 95 7.67 -9.14 -10.52
N VAL A 96 8.29 -8.08 -11.02
CA VAL A 96 9.48 -8.19 -11.87
C VAL A 96 10.62 -8.88 -11.13
N TRP A 97 10.87 -8.46 -9.90
CA TRP A 97 11.89 -9.08 -9.06
C TRP A 97 11.58 -10.55 -8.72
N ARG A 98 10.35 -10.86 -8.28
CA ARG A 98 10.01 -12.21 -7.79
C ARG A 98 9.72 -13.22 -8.89
N VAL A 99 9.08 -12.78 -9.96
CA VAL A 99 8.63 -13.67 -11.05
C VAL A 99 9.70 -13.80 -12.13
N PHE A 100 10.37 -12.69 -12.48
CA PHE A 100 11.40 -12.70 -13.53
C PHE A 100 12.83 -12.81 -12.98
N GLY A 101 13.01 -12.80 -11.66
CA GLY A 101 14.32 -12.95 -11.02
C GLY A 101 15.27 -11.78 -11.27
N ILE A 102 14.75 -10.63 -11.71
CA ILE A 102 15.56 -9.45 -12.03
C ILE A 102 15.97 -8.74 -10.72
N PRO A 103 17.26 -8.55 -10.44
CA PRO A 103 17.71 -7.86 -9.24
C PRO A 103 17.28 -6.39 -9.25
N PHE A 104 17.06 -5.81 -8.07
CA PHE A 104 16.63 -4.41 -7.91
C PHE A 104 17.73 -3.36 -8.20
N GLU A 105 18.91 -3.78 -8.62
CA GLU A 105 20.13 -2.96 -8.74
C GLU A 105 20.09 -2.10 -10.01
N ASN A 106 19.51 -0.90 -9.96
CA ASN A 106 19.38 0.08 -11.06
C ASN A 106 18.64 -0.39 -12.35
N ASP A 107 18.63 -1.68 -12.66
CA ASP A 107 18.02 -2.29 -13.84
C ASP A 107 16.50 -2.19 -13.86
N ILE A 108 15.84 -2.17 -12.69
CA ILE A 108 14.38 -2.02 -12.64
C ILE A 108 13.96 -0.61 -13.06
N LEU A 109 14.72 0.43 -12.70
CA LEU A 109 14.45 1.79 -13.16
C LEU A 109 14.69 1.93 -14.66
N ASP A 110 15.75 1.30 -15.18
CA ASP A 110 16.04 1.27 -16.62
C ASP A 110 15.00 0.44 -17.40
N PHE A 111 14.51 -0.67 -16.87
CA PHE A 111 13.41 -1.44 -17.44
C PHE A 111 12.12 -0.60 -17.53
N TRP A 112 11.83 0.19 -16.50
CA TRP A 112 10.69 1.11 -16.50
C TRP A 112 10.87 2.29 -17.47
N LEU A 113 12.09 2.81 -17.63
CA LEU A 113 12.41 3.82 -18.65
C LEU A 113 12.27 3.24 -20.06
N PHE A 114 12.70 1.99 -20.27
CA PHE A 114 12.57 1.26 -21.53
C PHE A 114 11.11 1.02 -21.93
N GLN A 115 10.22 0.66 -20.99
CA GLN A 115 8.78 0.50 -21.26
C GLN A 115 8.04 1.82 -21.55
N LYS A 116 8.63 2.98 -21.20
CA LYS A 116 8.06 4.31 -21.47
C LYS A 116 8.62 4.99 -22.74
N SER A 117 9.59 4.37 -23.41
CA SER A 117 10.15 4.81 -24.70
C SER A 117 9.41 4.21 -25.88
#